data_AF-A0AAJ5W7E3-F1
#
_entry.id   AF-A0AAJ5W7E3-F1
#
_cell.length_a   1.000
_cell.length_b   1.000
_cell.length_c   1.000
_cell.angle_alpha   90.00
_cell.angle_beta   90.00
_cell.angle_gamma   90.00
#
_symmetry.space_group_name_H-M   'P 1'
#
loop_
_entity.id
_entity.type
_entity.pdbx_description
1 polymer ?
#
loop_
_entity_poly.entity_id
_entity_poly.type
_entity_poly.pdbx_seq_one_letter_code
_entity_poly.pdbx_strand_id
1 'polypeptide(L)'
;MENFKPFTIQHLQVDQLYSFMPSPVNYYLVFWWKNIPLGHIWLYTHNSTIDNTIFKQNVTDAIQKTVDDYASVQKRDNQTLWKTYLLDNDQEKLKQELDNIIPLQIGTPTGDEKLSIVICTRNRPQQLEQCVKALMDSHDQDFELIVVDNAPDNDSTEQIMKKYPTVKYVKEPRKGLSIARNTGARQARHDIVAYTDDDVIVHPTWTRIIKTTFQDQLTMAVTGLVIPVSLQVKAQYLFEKNSGFNRGYIAKVFDKDYFAKYLDVGVPVWDVGAGANMAFRRKVFDHIGWFDERLGAGASGCSEDSEFWYRVMAKGWNCNYYPQLFVYHQHRDSEASLKNQMFSYMRGHVSALLVQYKNHRHKGNLFRLYHILPVHYLKRICSDILHLRLNTLKGTLNEAYGCVAGYLYYFKYCNGKDNDT
;
A
#
# COMPACT_ATOMS: atom_id res chain seq x y z
N MET A 1 -2.09 -5.20 31.92
CA MET A 1 -2.17 -4.85 30.49
C MET A 1 -3.03 -3.61 30.42
N GLU A 2 -2.50 -2.47 29.97
CA GLU A 2 -3.35 -1.29 29.75
C GLU A 2 -4.44 -1.65 28.74
N ASN A 3 -5.69 -1.31 29.07
CA ASN A 3 -6.81 -1.46 28.15
C ASN A 3 -6.55 -0.57 26.93
N PHE A 4 -6.32 -1.20 25.77
CA PHE A 4 -6.17 -0.47 24.51
C PHE A 4 -7.38 0.43 24.28
N LYS A 5 -7.14 1.70 23.94
CA LYS A 5 -8.18 2.66 23.57
C LYS A 5 -8.24 2.78 22.04
N PRO A 6 -9.41 2.52 21.42
CA PRO A 6 -9.63 2.69 19.99
C PRO A 6 -9.26 4.07 19.45
N PHE A 7 -8.99 4.15 18.15
CA PHE A 7 -8.81 5.40 17.41
C PHE A 7 -9.97 5.62 16.44
N THR A 8 -10.53 6.82 16.49
CA THR A 8 -11.47 7.32 15.48
C THR A 8 -10.68 7.89 14.31
N ILE A 9 -10.92 7.38 13.11
CA ILE A 9 -10.34 7.94 11.89
C ILE A 9 -11.20 9.11 11.45
N GLN A 10 -10.59 10.26 11.18
CA GLN A 10 -11.30 11.42 10.65
C GLN A 10 -10.51 12.08 9.53
N HIS A 11 -11.22 12.39 8.44
CA HIS A 11 -10.70 13.06 7.27
C HIS A 11 -11.08 14.54 7.36
N LEU A 12 -10.09 15.43 7.43
CA LEU A 12 -10.30 16.86 7.60
C LEU A 12 -9.75 17.63 6.41
N GLN A 13 -10.54 18.56 5.86
CA GLN A 13 -9.99 19.58 4.96
C GLN A 13 -9.20 20.59 5.77
N VAL A 14 -8.06 21.03 5.23
CA VAL A 14 -7.16 21.96 5.95
C VAL A 14 -7.83 23.31 6.22
N ASP A 15 -8.69 23.79 5.34
CA ASP A 15 -9.48 25.01 5.57
C ASP A 15 -10.58 24.84 6.63
N GLN A 16 -10.94 23.62 7.01
CA GLN A 16 -12.03 23.34 7.98
C GLN A 16 -11.54 23.05 9.40
N LEU A 17 -10.23 23.09 9.65
CA LEU A 17 -9.60 22.70 10.92
C LEU A 17 -10.11 23.49 12.13
N TYR A 18 -10.47 24.76 11.94
CA TYR A 18 -10.98 25.63 13.01
C TYR A 18 -12.32 25.15 13.59
N SER A 19 -13.09 24.38 12.82
CA SER A 19 -14.38 23.83 13.24
C SER A 19 -14.24 22.48 13.95
N PHE A 20 -13.05 21.89 13.92
CA PHE A 20 -12.79 20.61 14.55
C PHE A 20 -12.70 20.75 16.07
N MET A 21 -13.73 20.25 16.75
CA MET A 21 -13.81 20.18 18.20
C MET A 21 -13.58 18.73 18.64
N PRO A 22 -12.36 18.35 19.06
CA PRO A 22 -12.06 16.97 19.41
C PRO A 22 -12.80 16.54 20.68
N SER A 23 -13.47 15.40 20.60
CA SER A 23 -14.05 14.71 21.77
C SER A 23 -12.94 13.95 22.53
N PRO A 24 -13.15 13.47 23.77
CA PRO A 24 -12.13 12.77 24.56
C PRO A 24 -11.91 11.32 24.10
N VAL A 25 -11.69 11.12 22.79
CA VAL A 25 -11.30 9.85 22.16
C VAL A 25 -10.02 10.04 21.36
N ASN A 26 -9.24 8.97 21.18
CA ASN A 26 -8.05 9.07 20.34
C ASN A 26 -8.44 9.25 18.86
N TYR A 27 -7.68 10.05 18.12
CA TYR A 27 -7.91 10.26 16.69
C TYR A 27 -6.71 9.88 15.83
N TYR A 28 -7.01 9.31 14.67
CA TYR A 28 -6.10 9.27 13.53
C TYR A 28 -6.65 10.25 12.49
N LEU A 29 -6.06 11.44 12.44
CA LEU A 29 -6.52 12.53 11.58
C LEU A 29 -5.74 12.52 10.29
N VAL A 30 -6.44 12.47 9.15
CA VAL A 30 -5.84 12.59 7.81
C VAL A 30 -6.26 13.93 7.22
N PHE A 31 -5.29 14.71 6.76
CA PHE A 31 -5.50 16.06 6.22
C PHE A 31 -5.55 16.08 4.71
N TRP A 32 -6.46 16.88 4.17
CA TRP A 32 -6.76 16.94 2.75
C TRP A 32 -6.86 18.37 2.26
N TRP A 33 -6.56 18.55 0.98
CA TRP A 33 -6.95 19.73 0.22
C TRP A 33 -7.65 19.30 -1.06
N LYS A 34 -8.98 19.49 -1.15
CA LYS A 34 -9.76 19.21 -2.37
C LYS A 34 -9.46 17.83 -2.98
N ASN A 35 -9.49 16.79 -2.14
CA ASN A 35 -9.19 15.37 -2.43
C ASN A 35 -7.70 15.02 -2.60
N ILE A 36 -6.78 15.93 -2.31
CA ILE A 36 -5.34 15.66 -2.28
C ILE A 36 -4.92 15.39 -0.83
N PRO A 37 -4.40 14.20 -0.52
CA PRO A 37 -3.96 13.88 0.84
C PRO A 37 -2.64 14.58 1.14
N LEU A 38 -2.55 15.25 2.29
CA LEU A 38 -1.41 16.08 2.65
C LEU A 38 -0.58 15.55 3.82
N GLY A 39 -1.21 14.85 4.76
CA GLY A 39 -0.56 14.42 5.99
C GLY A 39 -1.49 13.63 6.90
N HIS A 40 -0.94 13.09 7.98
CA HIS A 40 -1.74 12.59 9.09
C HIS A 40 -1.06 12.84 10.43
N ILE A 41 -1.85 12.83 11.51
CA ILE A 41 -1.35 12.79 12.89
C ILE A 41 -2.10 11.77 13.74
N TRP A 42 -1.41 11.33 14.78
CA TRP A 42 -1.98 10.55 15.87
C TRP A 42 -2.24 11.49 17.05
N LEU A 43 -3.50 11.64 17.44
CA LEU A 43 -3.91 12.52 18.52
C LEU A 43 -4.41 11.67 19.69
N TYR A 44 -3.68 11.71 20.81
CA TYR A 44 -3.98 10.96 22.02
C TYR A 44 -4.69 11.89 23.00
N THR A 45 -5.96 11.62 23.30
CA THR A 45 -6.74 12.47 24.21
C THR A 45 -6.82 11.82 25.59
N HIS A 46 -6.17 12.43 26.58
CA HIS A 46 -6.18 11.94 27.96
C HIS A 46 -7.15 12.77 28.82
N ASN A 47 -8.47 12.64 28.61
CA ASN A 47 -9.52 13.39 29.35
C ASN A 47 -9.29 14.92 29.43
N SER A 48 -8.44 15.48 28.57
CA SER A 48 -7.97 16.87 28.62
C SER A 48 -8.33 17.58 27.32
N THR A 49 -8.62 18.86 27.43
CA THR A 49 -8.84 19.76 26.29
C THR A 49 -7.56 19.88 25.48
N ILE A 50 -7.66 19.72 24.17
CA ILE A 50 -6.53 19.89 23.26
C ILE A 50 -6.26 21.39 23.10
N ASP A 51 -5.02 21.79 23.37
CA ASP A 51 -4.55 23.14 23.08
C ASP A 51 -4.59 23.35 21.56
N ASN A 52 -5.41 24.31 21.11
CA ASN A 52 -5.62 24.60 19.71
C ASN A 52 -4.32 25.07 19.01
N THR A 53 -3.44 25.76 19.73
CA THR A 53 -2.15 26.22 19.21
C THR A 53 -1.24 25.02 18.92
N ILE A 54 -1.12 24.11 19.91
CA ILE A 54 -0.32 22.88 19.75
C ILE A 54 -0.91 22.00 18.65
N PHE A 55 -2.24 21.88 18.59
CA PHE A 55 -2.92 21.14 17.53
C PHE A 55 -2.55 21.67 16.15
N LYS A 56 -2.72 22.97 15.91
CA LYS A 56 -2.37 23.60 14.64
C LYS A 56 -0.89 23.47 14.28
N GLN A 57 0.00 23.57 15.27
CA GLN A 57 1.43 23.33 15.03
C GLN A 57 1.67 21.89 14.55
N ASN A 58 1.07 20.89 15.23
CA ASN A 58 1.17 19.49 14.81
C ASN A 58 0.60 19.27 13.39
N VAL A 59 -0.51 19.94 13.05
CA VAL A 59 -1.06 19.88 11.67
C VAL A 59 -0.08 20.49 10.67
N THR A 60 0.47 21.67 10.99
CA THR A 60 1.46 22.36 10.16
C THR A 60 2.64 21.46 9.87
N ASP A 61 3.24 20.87 10.91
CA ASP A 61 4.39 19.98 10.79
C ASP A 61 4.05 18.73 9.95
N ALA A 62 2.84 18.20 10.11
CA ALA A 62 2.40 16.99 9.41
C ALA A 62 2.17 17.20 7.91
N ILE A 63 1.70 18.37 7.49
CA ILE A 63 1.43 18.67 6.07
C ILE A 63 2.59 19.41 5.40
N GLN A 64 3.50 20.00 6.17
CA GLN A 64 4.54 20.90 5.67
C GLN A 64 5.32 20.29 4.51
N LYS A 65 5.84 19.07 4.70
CA LYS A 65 6.68 18.42 3.70
C LYS A 65 5.95 18.28 2.35
N THR A 66 4.64 18.01 2.38
CA THR A 66 3.82 17.82 1.18
C THR A 66 3.48 19.14 0.51
N VAL A 67 3.12 20.16 1.29
CA VAL A 67 2.81 21.48 0.75
C VAL A 67 4.05 22.15 0.16
N ASP A 68 5.20 22.04 0.85
CA ASP A 68 6.49 22.56 0.39
C ASP A 68 6.95 21.85 -0.91
N ASP A 69 6.64 20.54 -1.07
CA ASP A 69 6.90 19.78 -2.31
C ASP A 69 6.07 20.30 -3.49
N TYR A 70 4.76 20.51 -3.32
CA TYR A 70 3.91 21.12 -4.35
C TYR A 70 4.38 22.54 -4.71
N ALA A 71 4.75 23.36 -3.72
CA ALA A 71 5.27 24.70 -3.97
C ALA A 71 6.54 24.66 -4.83
N SER A 72 7.46 23.72 -4.55
CA SER A 72 8.68 23.52 -5.31
C SER A 72 8.39 23.10 -6.76
N VAL A 73 7.49 22.14 -6.97
CA VAL A 73 7.07 21.69 -8.32
C VAL A 73 6.47 22.84 -9.14
N GLN A 74 5.70 23.72 -8.50
CA GLN A 74 5.12 24.92 -9.12
C GLN A 74 6.11 26.09 -9.27
N LYS A 75 7.39 25.91 -8.90
CA LYS A 75 8.43 26.96 -8.90
C LYS A 75 8.02 28.21 -8.12
N ARG A 76 7.27 28.04 -7.03
CA ARG A 76 6.85 29.12 -6.14
C ARG A 76 7.85 29.27 -4.99
N ASP A 77 7.87 30.44 -4.38
CA ASP A 77 8.67 30.68 -3.18
C ASP A 77 8.19 29.76 -2.04
N ASN A 78 9.15 29.13 -1.35
CA ASN A 78 8.90 28.24 -0.23
C ASN A 78 8.87 28.96 1.12
N GLN A 79 8.97 30.30 1.13
CA GLN A 79 8.60 31.15 2.27
C GLN A 79 7.07 31.17 2.40
N THR A 80 6.55 30.08 2.95
CA THR A 80 5.16 29.70 2.84
C THR A 80 4.23 30.44 3.80
N LEU A 81 3.56 31.49 3.29
CA LEU A 81 2.53 32.25 4.00
C LEU A 81 1.38 31.36 4.52
N TRP A 82 1.14 30.20 3.90
CA TRP A 82 0.10 29.25 4.36
C TRP A 82 0.29 28.82 5.82
N LYS A 83 1.55 28.72 6.30
CA LYS A 83 1.85 28.36 7.69
C LYS A 83 1.30 29.42 8.64
N THR A 84 1.61 30.69 8.35
CA THR A 84 1.11 31.84 9.09
C THR A 84 -0.41 31.89 9.06
N TYR A 85 -1.03 31.74 7.88
CA TYR A 85 -2.49 31.77 7.76
C TYR A 85 -3.19 30.63 8.51
N LEU A 86 -2.60 29.43 8.54
CA LEU A 86 -3.12 28.31 9.32
C LEU A 86 -3.02 28.57 10.83
N LEU A 87 -1.87 29.05 11.30
CA LEU A 87 -1.66 29.36 12.71
C LEU A 87 -2.59 30.50 13.18
N ASP A 88 -2.73 31.54 12.37
CA ASP A 88 -3.52 32.74 12.65
C ASP A 88 -5.04 32.58 12.41
N ASN A 89 -5.50 31.41 11.93
CA ASN A 89 -6.90 31.15 11.52
C ASN A 89 -7.41 32.03 10.36
N ASP A 90 -6.54 32.52 9.47
CA ASP A 90 -6.95 33.27 8.29
C ASP A 90 -7.37 32.29 7.16
N GLN A 91 -8.61 31.79 7.25
CA GLN A 91 -9.13 30.74 6.35
C GLN A 91 -9.16 31.16 4.88
N GLU A 92 -9.57 32.41 4.60
CA GLU A 92 -9.69 32.90 3.23
C GLU A 92 -8.31 33.00 2.58
N LYS A 93 -7.32 33.56 3.28
CA LYS A 93 -5.95 33.60 2.75
C LYS A 93 -5.31 32.21 2.69
N LEU A 94 -5.56 31.34 3.68
CA LEU A 94 -5.09 29.96 3.64
C LEU A 94 -5.62 29.23 2.40
N LYS A 95 -6.91 29.36 2.11
CA LYS A 95 -7.52 28.76 0.94
C LYS A 95 -6.95 29.30 -0.37
N GLN A 96 -6.80 30.62 -0.49
CA GLN A 96 -6.18 31.23 -1.66
C GLN A 96 -4.75 30.73 -1.87
N GLU A 97 -3.99 30.63 -0.79
CA GLU A 97 -2.61 30.18 -0.84
C GLU A 97 -2.49 28.69 -1.19
N LEU A 98 -3.32 27.82 -0.61
CA LEU A 98 -3.33 26.39 -0.95
C LEU A 98 -3.86 26.12 -2.36
N ASP A 99 -4.84 26.89 -2.86
CA ASP A 99 -5.29 26.81 -4.27
C ASP A 99 -4.21 27.23 -5.26
N ASN A 100 -3.34 28.14 -4.83
CA ASN A 100 -2.18 28.58 -5.58
C ASN A 100 -1.07 27.53 -5.58
N ILE A 101 -0.79 26.91 -4.43
CA ILE A 101 0.32 25.96 -4.29
C ILE A 101 -0.03 24.58 -4.82
N ILE A 102 -1.22 24.08 -4.49
CA ILE A 102 -1.61 22.69 -4.71
C ILE A 102 -2.48 22.63 -5.98
N PRO A 103 -2.05 21.92 -7.03
CA PRO A 103 -2.79 21.86 -8.28
C PRO A 103 -4.16 21.20 -8.06
N LEU A 104 -5.23 21.91 -8.42
CA LEU A 104 -6.61 21.42 -8.29
C LEU A 104 -6.95 20.26 -9.21
N GLN A 105 -6.14 20.05 -10.24
CA GLN A 105 -6.39 19.05 -11.25
C GLN A 105 -5.30 18.00 -11.19
N ILE A 106 -5.68 16.84 -10.65
CA ILE A 106 -5.16 15.56 -11.14
C ILE A 106 -5.28 15.62 -12.66
N GLY A 107 -4.20 15.34 -13.39
CA GLY A 107 -4.13 15.50 -14.84
C GLY A 107 -5.40 15.01 -15.54
N THR A 108 -5.85 15.70 -16.58
CA THR A 108 -6.98 15.23 -17.39
C THR A 108 -6.58 13.88 -18.02
N PRO A 109 -7.43 12.82 -17.96
CA PRO A 109 -7.17 11.60 -18.72
C PRO A 109 -6.88 11.96 -20.17
N THR A 110 -5.86 11.36 -20.80
CA THR A 110 -5.51 11.75 -22.17
C THR A 110 -6.54 11.27 -23.20
N GLY A 111 -7.49 10.42 -22.76
CA GLY A 111 -8.80 10.24 -23.38
C GLY A 111 -9.16 8.79 -23.65
N ASP A 112 -8.15 7.91 -23.76
CA ASP A 112 -8.33 6.57 -24.33
C ASP A 112 -7.73 5.42 -23.50
N GLU A 113 -7.12 5.68 -22.33
CA GLU A 113 -6.56 4.59 -21.51
C GLU A 113 -7.65 3.70 -20.93
N LYS A 114 -7.85 2.52 -21.54
CA LYS A 114 -8.79 1.52 -21.07
C LYS A 114 -8.23 0.73 -19.88
N LEU A 115 -9.10 0.42 -18.92
CA LEU A 115 -8.74 -0.13 -17.62
C LEU A 115 -9.39 -1.50 -17.39
N SER A 116 -8.59 -2.47 -16.96
CA SER A 116 -9.05 -3.75 -16.41
C SER A 116 -8.71 -3.80 -14.93
N ILE A 117 -9.68 -4.09 -14.08
CA ILE A 117 -9.50 -4.17 -12.64
C ILE A 117 -9.65 -5.63 -12.23
N VAL A 118 -8.68 -6.14 -11.48
CA VAL A 118 -8.64 -7.51 -11.00
C VAL A 118 -8.73 -7.52 -9.47
N ILE A 119 -9.73 -8.21 -8.94
CA ILE A 119 -9.82 -8.56 -7.52
C ILE A 119 -9.58 -10.05 -7.37
N CYS A 120 -8.59 -10.43 -6.59
CA CYS A 120 -8.37 -11.82 -6.19
C CYS A 120 -9.00 -12.05 -4.83
N THR A 121 -9.87 -13.04 -4.70
CA THR A 121 -10.51 -13.37 -3.43
C THR A 121 -10.40 -14.85 -3.12
N ARG A 122 -10.56 -15.20 -1.85
CA ARG A 122 -10.80 -16.57 -1.42
C ARG A 122 -11.58 -16.58 -0.12
N ASN A 123 -12.77 -17.18 -0.14
CA ASN A 123 -13.61 -17.39 1.05
C ASN A 123 -13.88 -16.11 1.85
N ARG A 124 -14.04 -14.96 1.17
CA ARG A 124 -14.39 -13.65 1.77
C ARG A 124 -15.52 -12.94 1.03
N PRO A 125 -16.68 -13.61 0.88
CA PRO A 125 -17.78 -13.09 0.07
C PRO A 125 -18.23 -11.67 0.50
N GLN A 126 -18.28 -11.37 1.80
CA GLN A 126 -18.78 -10.08 2.28
C GLN A 126 -17.80 -8.92 2.03
N GLN A 127 -16.51 -9.12 2.25
CA GLN A 127 -15.49 -8.10 1.97
C GLN A 127 -15.45 -7.82 0.46
N LEU A 128 -15.45 -8.89 -0.35
CA LEU A 128 -15.52 -8.77 -1.81
C LEU A 128 -16.73 -7.93 -2.26
N GLU A 129 -17.93 -8.17 -1.71
CA GLU A 129 -19.13 -7.42 -2.06
C GLU A 129 -18.97 -5.91 -1.79
N GLN A 130 -18.34 -5.55 -0.67
CA GLN A 130 -18.04 -4.15 -0.33
C GLN A 130 -17.05 -3.53 -1.31
N CYS A 131 -15.99 -4.25 -1.67
CA CYS A 131 -15.00 -3.79 -2.65
C CYS A 131 -15.62 -3.58 -4.04
N VAL A 132 -16.40 -4.56 -4.52
CA VAL A 132 -17.12 -4.47 -5.80
C VAL A 132 -18.11 -3.31 -5.78
N LYS A 133 -18.86 -3.11 -4.69
CA LYS A 133 -19.78 -1.97 -4.58
C LYS A 133 -19.03 -0.63 -4.66
N ALA A 134 -17.92 -0.47 -3.95
CA ALA A 134 -17.11 0.75 -4.01
C ALA A 134 -16.61 1.06 -5.42
N LEU A 135 -16.26 0.04 -6.20
CA LEU A 135 -15.89 0.19 -7.61
C LEU A 135 -17.09 0.59 -8.48
N MET A 136 -18.26 -0.02 -8.27
CA MET A 136 -19.48 0.37 -8.98
C MET A 136 -19.90 1.81 -8.67
N ASP A 137 -19.60 2.31 -7.48
CA ASP A 137 -19.86 3.69 -7.07
C ASP A 137 -18.77 4.70 -7.53
N SER A 138 -17.81 4.26 -8.35
CA SER A 138 -16.76 5.14 -8.90
C SER A 138 -17.30 6.17 -9.89
N HIS A 139 -16.69 7.35 -9.92
CA HIS A 139 -17.07 8.45 -10.83
C HIS A 139 -16.80 8.15 -12.31
N ASP A 140 -15.83 7.26 -12.59
CA ASP A 140 -15.52 6.77 -13.93
C ASP A 140 -15.74 5.25 -13.95
N GLN A 141 -16.79 4.83 -14.64
CA GLN A 141 -17.23 3.43 -14.78
C GLN A 141 -16.76 2.77 -16.08
N ASP A 142 -15.97 3.45 -16.92
CA ASP A 142 -15.42 2.88 -18.16
C ASP A 142 -14.22 1.98 -17.84
N PHE A 143 -14.50 0.81 -17.27
CA PHE A 143 -13.53 -0.24 -16.95
C PHE A 143 -14.19 -1.62 -17.06
N GLU A 144 -13.37 -2.65 -17.24
CA GLU A 144 -13.82 -4.03 -16.97
C GLU A 144 -13.41 -4.46 -15.57
N LEU A 145 -14.31 -5.15 -14.85
CA LEU A 145 -14.02 -5.73 -13.55
C LEU A 145 -13.98 -7.26 -13.64
N ILE A 146 -12.88 -7.82 -13.14
CA ILE A 146 -12.60 -9.25 -13.13
C ILE A 146 -12.43 -9.68 -11.68
N VAL A 147 -13.25 -10.62 -11.24
CA VAL A 147 -13.13 -11.24 -9.91
C VAL A 147 -12.61 -12.66 -10.10
N VAL A 148 -11.44 -12.93 -9.51
CA VAL A 148 -10.82 -14.25 -9.52
C VAL A 148 -11.02 -14.90 -8.15
N ASP A 149 -11.86 -15.93 -8.11
CA ASP A 149 -12.10 -16.73 -6.91
C ASP A 149 -11.09 -17.88 -6.83
N ASN A 150 -10.17 -17.77 -5.87
CA ASN A 150 -8.97 -18.58 -5.82
C ASN A 150 -9.11 -19.81 -4.91
N ALA A 151 -9.30 -20.96 -5.56
CA ALA A 151 -9.51 -22.26 -4.94
C ALA A 151 -10.57 -22.18 -3.81
N PRO A 152 -11.81 -21.76 -4.16
CA PRO A 152 -12.89 -21.61 -3.19
C PRO A 152 -13.25 -22.94 -2.53
N ASP A 153 -13.57 -22.88 -1.24
CA ASP A 153 -13.99 -24.08 -0.50
C ASP A 153 -15.50 -24.38 -0.68
N ASN A 154 -16.29 -23.41 -1.14
CA ASN A 154 -17.73 -23.51 -1.42
C ASN A 154 -18.17 -22.47 -2.47
N ASP A 155 -19.47 -22.37 -2.75
CA ASP A 155 -20.04 -21.49 -3.78
C ASP A 155 -20.48 -20.09 -3.26
N SER A 156 -20.17 -19.73 -2.02
CA SER A 156 -20.64 -18.48 -1.41
C SER A 156 -20.20 -17.21 -2.17
N THR A 157 -18.96 -17.17 -2.67
CA THR A 157 -18.46 -16.08 -3.52
C THR A 157 -19.25 -15.99 -4.83
N GLU A 158 -19.49 -17.13 -5.49
CA GLU A 158 -20.23 -17.19 -6.75
C GLU A 158 -21.68 -16.70 -6.57
N GLN A 159 -22.33 -17.07 -5.46
CA GLN A 159 -23.69 -16.63 -5.15
C GLN A 159 -23.80 -15.11 -5.01
N ILE A 160 -22.83 -14.45 -4.38
CA ILE A 160 -22.79 -12.98 -4.31
C ILE A 160 -22.53 -12.37 -5.68
N MET A 161 -21.63 -12.96 -6.47
CA MET A 161 -21.29 -12.42 -7.80
C MET A 161 -22.42 -12.48 -8.82
N LYS A 162 -23.42 -13.34 -8.62
CA LYS A 162 -24.67 -13.32 -9.42
C LYS A 162 -25.43 -11.99 -9.34
N LYS A 163 -25.23 -11.19 -8.29
CA LYS A 163 -25.83 -9.84 -8.17
C LYS A 163 -25.19 -8.81 -9.11
N TYR A 164 -24.02 -9.11 -9.65
CA TYR A 164 -23.21 -8.20 -10.46
C TYR A 164 -22.92 -8.81 -11.84
N PRO A 165 -23.92 -8.92 -12.73
CA PRO A 165 -23.80 -9.65 -13.99
C PRO A 165 -22.80 -9.03 -14.99
N THR A 166 -22.43 -7.76 -14.79
CA THR A 166 -21.39 -7.07 -15.58
C THR A 166 -19.97 -7.42 -15.14
N VAL A 167 -19.80 -8.06 -13.97
CA VAL A 167 -18.51 -8.49 -13.44
C VAL A 167 -18.13 -9.83 -14.03
N LYS A 168 -16.92 -9.91 -14.57
CA LYS A 168 -16.35 -11.16 -15.09
C LYS A 168 -15.84 -12.00 -13.91
N TYR A 169 -16.66 -12.94 -13.46
CA TYR A 169 -16.27 -13.89 -12.42
C TYR A 169 -15.52 -15.10 -13.00
N VAL A 170 -14.38 -15.44 -12.41
CA VAL A 170 -13.48 -16.51 -12.88
C VAL A 170 -13.07 -17.37 -11.68
N LYS A 171 -13.29 -18.68 -11.77
CA LYS A 171 -12.77 -19.64 -10.78
C LYS A 171 -11.37 -20.08 -11.17
N GLU A 172 -10.42 -19.96 -10.25
CA GLU A 172 -9.06 -20.52 -10.39
C GLU A 172 -8.90 -21.68 -9.40
N PRO A 173 -8.85 -22.95 -9.85
CA PRO A 173 -8.82 -24.09 -8.94
C PRO A 173 -7.50 -24.24 -8.17
N ARG A 174 -6.40 -23.62 -8.62
CA ARG A 174 -5.08 -23.76 -7.98
C ARG A 174 -4.88 -22.66 -6.93
N LYS A 175 -4.60 -23.06 -5.68
CA LYS A 175 -4.36 -22.14 -4.56
C LYS A 175 -3.09 -21.31 -4.75
N GLY A 176 -3.20 -19.99 -4.64
CA GLY A 176 -2.06 -19.06 -4.64
C GLY A 176 -2.44 -17.69 -5.19
N LEU A 177 -2.11 -16.61 -4.48
CA LEU A 177 -2.44 -15.25 -4.88
C LEU A 177 -1.76 -14.84 -6.20
N SER A 178 -0.48 -15.18 -6.39
CA SER A 178 0.21 -14.96 -7.67
C SER A 178 -0.47 -15.69 -8.83
N ILE A 179 -0.98 -16.91 -8.59
CA ILE A 179 -1.73 -17.68 -9.61
C ILE A 179 -3.02 -16.94 -9.95
N ALA A 180 -3.78 -16.51 -8.94
CA ALA A 180 -5.01 -15.75 -9.13
C ALA A 180 -4.77 -14.43 -9.89
N ARG A 181 -3.70 -13.69 -9.54
CA ARG A 181 -3.31 -12.47 -10.25
C ARG A 181 -2.95 -12.74 -11.70
N ASN A 182 -2.17 -13.79 -11.96
CA ASN A 182 -1.84 -14.20 -13.33
C ASN A 182 -3.09 -14.60 -14.12
N THR A 183 -4.03 -15.29 -13.50
CA THR A 183 -5.32 -15.64 -14.12
C THR A 183 -6.12 -14.38 -14.45
N GLY A 184 -6.23 -13.43 -13.52
CA GLY A 184 -6.88 -12.14 -13.78
C GLY A 184 -6.20 -11.35 -14.90
N ALA A 185 -4.87 -11.25 -14.90
CA ALA A 185 -4.09 -10.58 -15.95
C ALA A 185 -4.33 -11.16 -17.34
N ARG A 186 -4.44 -12.49 -17.45
CA ARG A 186 -4.73 -13.17 -18.74
C ARG A 186 -6.16 -12.96 -19.20
N GLN A 187 -7.08 -12.72 -18.27
CA GLN A 187 -8.48 -12.45 -18.56
C GLN A 187 -8.74 -10.98 -18.89
N ALA A 188 -7.78 -10.10 -18.57
CA ALA A 188 -7.79 -8.68 -18.86
C ALA A 188 -7.53 -8.39 -20.34
N ARG A 189 -8.29 -7.46 -20.90
CA ARG A 189 -8.28 -7.09 -22.33
C ARG A 189 -7.73 -5.70 -22.57
N HIS A 190 -7.67 -4.84 -21.56
CA HIS A 190 -7.24 -3.46 -21.71
C HIS A 190 -5.76 -3.22 -21.41
N ASP A 191 -5.24 -2.07 -21.83
CA ASP A 191 -3.82 -1.73 -21.74
C ASP A 191 -3.32 -1.44 -20.33
N ILE A 192 -4.22 -1.18 -19.39
CA ILE A 192 -3.91 -1.08 -17.96
C ILE A 192 -4.60 -2.24 -17.22
N VAL A 193 -3.82 -2.91 -16.36
CA VAL A 193 -4.32 -3.91 -15.40
C VAL A 193 -4.06 -3.39 -14.00
N ALA A 194 -5.13 -3.04 -13.30
CA ALA A 194 -5.11 -2.64 -11.89
C ALA A 194 -5.51 -3.80 -10.98
N TYR A 195 -4.93 -3.80 -9.78
CA TYR A 195 -5.22 -4.75 -8.72
C TYR A 195 -5.63 -3.99 -7.48
N THR A 196 -6.66 -4.53 -6.83
CA THR A 196 -7.01 -4.19 -5.46
C THR A 196 -7.44 -5.45 -4.71
N ASP A 197 -7.31 -5.45 -3.39
CA ASP A 197 -7.62 -6.61 -2.57
C ASP A 197 -9.11 -6.64 -2.21
N ASP A 198 -9.64 -7.83 -1.89
CA ASP A 198 -11.05 -8.01 -1.55
C ASP A 198 -11.48 -7.31 -0.26
N ASP A 199 -10.52 -6.88 0.57
CA ASP A 199 -10.69 -6.15 1.83
C ASP A 199 -10.33 -4.65 1.70
N VAL A 200 -10.46 -4.12 0.48
CA VAL A 200 -10.22 -2.70 0.14
C VAL A 200 -11.50 -1.98 -0.27
N ILE A 201 -11.65 -0.73 0.16
CA ILE A 201 -12.64 0.24 -0.32
C ILE A 201 -11.89 1.29 -1.15
N VAL A 202 -12.16 1.35 -2.45
CA VAL A 202 -11.55 2.35 -3.35
C VAL A 202 -12.22 3.72 -3.20
N HIS A 203 -11.48 4.79 -3.44
CA HIS A 203 -12.06 6.13 -3.53
C HIS A 203 -12.82 6.32 -4.86
N PRO A 204 -13.91 7.11 -4.93
CA PRO A 204 -14.67 7.29 -6.18
C PRO A 204 -13.87 7.83 -7.37
N THR A 205 -12.74 8.51 -7.14
CA THR A 205 -11.86 8.99 -8.22
C THR A 205 -10.76 8.00 -8.60
N TRP A 206 -10.64 6.85 -7.93
CA TRP A 206 -9.52 5.91 -8.08
C TRP A 206 -9.33 5.44 -9.52
N THR A 207 -10.40 5.02 -10.19
CA THR A 207 -10.37 4.56 -11.60
C THR A 207 -9.90 5.67 -12.55
N ARG A 208 -10.46 6.87 -12.39
CA ARG A 208 -10.06 8.06 -13.17
C ARG A 208 -8.60 8.41 -12.97
N ILE A 209 -8.08 8.34 -11.74
CA ILE A 209 -6.68 8.64 -11.42
C ILE A 209 -5.75 7.61 -12.06
N ILE A 210 -6.09 6.32 -12.06
CA ILE A 210 -5.24 5.31 -12.70
C ILE A 210 -5.02 5.65 -14.18
N LYS A 211 -6.08 6.03 -14.89
CA LYS A 211 -5.99 6.40 -16.32
C LYS A 211 -5.06 7.59 -16.59
N THR A 212 -4.71 8.40 -15.59
CA THR A 212 -3.84 9.58 -15.76
C THR A 212 -2.39 9.32 -15.37
N THR A 213 -2.10 8.17 -14.75
CA THR A 213 -0.80 7.88 -14.13
C THR A 213 0.24 7.26 -15.08
N PHE A 214 -0.17 6.94 -16.31
CA PHE A 214 0.67 6.31 -17.34
C PHE A 214 0.97 7.24 -18.52
N GLN A 215 1.17 8.54 -18.27
CA GLN A 215 1.58 9.49 -19.31
C GLN A 215 3.04 9.27 -19.75
N ASP A 216 3.94 8.97 -18.81
CA ASP A 216 5.32 8.59 -19.12
C ASP A 216 5.37 7.16 -19.67
N GLN A 217 6.02 6.98 -20.82
CA GLN A 217 6.20 5.67 -21.46
C GLN A 217 7.11 4.75 -20.65
N LEU A 218 8.00 5.29 -19.81
CA LEU A 218 8.86 4.51 -18.92
C LEU A 218 8.11 3.97 -17.70
N THR A 219 6.98 4.57 -17.32
CA THR A 219 6.15 4.08 -16.21
C THR A 219 5.42 2.81 -16.63
N MET A 220 5.81 1.70 -16.00
CA MET A 220 5.19 0.38 -16.19
C MET A 220 4.36 -0.07 -15.00
N ALA A 221 4.61 0.49 -13.83
CA ALA A 221 3.86 0.21 -12.61
C ALA A 221 3.53 1.52 -11.88
N VAL A 222 2.35 1.57 -11.29
CA VAL A 222 1.90 2.65 -10.42
C VAL A 222 1.36 2.04 -9.14
N THR A 223 1.67 2.63 -8.01
CA THR A 223 1.11 2.33 -6.69
C THR A 223 0.57 3.62 -6.09
N GLY A 224 -0.09 3.51 -4.95
CA GLY A 224 -0.51 4.72 -4.25
C GLY A 224 -0.79 4.52 -2.77
N LEU A 225 -1.37 5.54 -2.18
CA LEU A 225 -1.58 5.64 -0.74
C LEU A 225 -2.58 4.58 -0.27
N VAL A 226 -2.31 4.00 0.89
CA VAL A 226 -3.21 3.04 1.53
C VAL A 226 -3.37 3.46 2.97
N ILE A 227 -4.63 3.65 3.38
CA ILE A 227 -5.03 4.17 4.70
C ILE A 227 -5.92 3.11 5.37
N PRO A 228 -5.93 2.95 6.72
CA PRO A 228 -6.85 2.06 7.41
C PRO A 228 -8.32 2.43 7.17
N VAL A 229 -9.18 1.42 7.03
CA VAL A 229 -10.64 1.59 7.18
C VAL A 229 -11.03 1.81 8.65
N SER A 230 -10.32 1.14 9.58
CA SER A 230 -10.64 1.18 11.00
C SER A 230 -9.43 0.93 11.88
N LEU A 231 -9.45 1.52 13.08
CA LEU A 231 -8.45 1.36 14.14
C LEU A 231 -9.14 1.08 15.49
N GLN A 232 -10.16 0.22 15.46
CA GLN A 232 -11.02 -0.09 16.60
C GLN A 232 -10.43 -1.14 17.54
N VAL A 233 -9.50 -1.95 17.03
CA VAL A 233 -8.83 -2.98 17.84
C VAL A 233 -7.32 -2.82 17.78
N LYS A 234 -6.65 -3.32 18.82
CA LYS A 234 -5.21 -3.14 19.02
C LYS A 234 -4.37 -3.68 17.86
N ALA A 235 -4.80 -4.77 17.21
CA ALA A 235 -4.12 -5.32 16.05
C ALA A 235 -4.05 -4.32 14.88
N GLN A 236 -5.16 -3.64 14.59
CA GLN A 236 -5.23 -2.63 13.53
C GLN A 236 -4.31 -1.45 13.83
N TYR A 237 -4.33 -0.95 15.07
CA TYR A 237 -3.43 0.09 15.54
C TYR A 237 -1.95 -0.31 15.42
N LEU A 238 -1.58 -1.49 15.91
CA LEU A 238 -0.20 -1.96 15.86
C LEU A 238 0.30 -2.13 14.43
N PHE A 239 -0.56 -2.61 13.52
CA PHE A 239 -0.23 -2.73 12.11
C PHE A 239 -0.03 -1.35 11.49
N GLU A 240 -1.02 -0.45 11.54
CA GLU A 240 -0.91 0.85 10.90
C GLU A 240 0.27 1.66 11.44
N LYS A 241 0.48 1.63 12.77
CA LYS A 241 1.55 2.41 13.42
C LYS A 241 2.96 1.94 13.06
N ASN A 242 3.18 0.63 12.89
CA ASN A 242 4.53 0.05 12.80
C ASN A 242 4.84 -0.63 11.46
N SER A 243 3.83 -1.01 10.70
CA SER A 243 3.94 -1.85 9.51
C SER A 243 2.92 -1.50 8.43
N GLY A 244 2.28 -0.32 8.56
CA GLY A 244 1.26 0.16 7.64
C GLY A 244 1.76 0.31 6.21
N PHE A 245 0.79 0.43 5.31
CA PHE A 245 1.05 0.53 3.87
C PHE A 245 1.27 1.98 3.41
N ASN A 246 0.99 2.97 4.25
CA ASN A 246 1.21 4.38 3.94
C ASN A 246 2.70 4.65 3.67
N ARG A 247 3.04 5.13 2.45
CA ARG A 247 4.41 5.49 2.04
C ARG A 247 4.62 7.01 1.98
N GLY A 248 3.75 7.77 2.63
CA GLY A 248 3.77 9.24 2.68
C GLY A 248 2.89 9.88 1.61
N TYR A 249 2.94 11.20 1.57
CA TYR A 249 1.99 12.04 0.84
C TYR A 249 2.60 12.76 -0.36
N ILE A 250 3.83 12.38 -0.72
CA ILE A 250 4.59 12.95 -1.84
C ILE A 250 4.74 11.88 -2.91
N ALA A 251 4.56 12.28 -4.17
CA ALA A 251 4.77 11.40 -5.31
C ALA A 251 6.24 10.98 -5.40
N LYS A 252 6.51 9.72 -5.77
CA LYS A 252 7.87 9.20 -5.90
C LYS A 252 8.01 8.41 -7.19
N VAL A 253 9.18 8.53 -7.80
CA VAL A 253 9.59 7.68 -8.93
C VAL A 253 10.67 6.74 -8.42
N PHE A 254 10.46 5.45 -8.63
CA PHE A 254 11.44 4.40 -8.38
C PHE A 254 11.92 3.90 -9.74
N ASP A 255 13.08 4.37 -10.13
CA ASP A 255 13.68 4.18 -11.46
C ASP A 255 15.00 3.40 -11.37
N LYS A 256 15.74 3.39 -12.48
CA LYS A 256 17.07 2.78 -12.57
C LYS A 256 18.08 3.38 -11.57
N ASP A 257 17.98 4.66 -11.22
CA ASP A 257 18.95 5.33 -10.35
C ASP A 257 18.66 4.96 -8.90
N TYR A 258 17.38 4.90 -8.51
CA TYR A 258 16.97 4.30 -7.25
C TYR A 258 17.45 2.83 -7.15
N PHE A 259 17.23 2.04 -8.20
CA PHE A 259 17.65 0.64 -8.24
C PHE A 259 19.16 0.48 -8.06
N ALA A 260 19.96 1.24 -8.83
CA ALA A 260 21.42 1.22 -8.77
C ALA A 260 21.94 1.63 -7.39
N LYS A 261 21.36 2.67 -6.79
CA LYS A 261 21.72 3.16 -5.44
C LYS A 261 21.65 2.08 -4.36
N TYR A 262 20.69 1.16 -4.46
CA TYR A 262 20.47 0.13 -3.43
C TYR A 262 20.88 -1.28 -3.87
N LEU A 263 21.44 -1.44 -5.08
CA LEU A 263 21.73 -2.74 -5.67
C LEU A 263 22.65 -3.59 -4.80
N ASP A 264 23.68 -2.98 -4.21
CA ASP A 264 24.69 -3.67 -3.40
C ASP A 264 24.22 -4.06 -1.99
N VAL A 265 23.10 -3.49 -1.54
CA VAL A 265 22.52 -3.76 -0.21
C VAL A 265 21.15 -4.46 -0.27
N GLY A 266 20.70 -4.78 -1.49
CA GLY A 266 19.38 -5.35 -1.75
C GLY A 266 18.33 -4.24 -1.82
N VAL A 267 17.68 -4.10 -2.97
CA VAL A 267 16.75 -3.00 -3.27
C VAL A 267 15.53 -3.05 -2.34
N PRO A 268 15.18 -1.97 -1.60
CA PRO A 268 14.04 -1.94 -0.68
C PRO A 268 12.70 -1.75 -1.41
N VAL A 269 12.32 -2.75 -2.20
CA VAL A 269 11.13 -2.72 -3.07
C VAL A 269 9.79 -2.53 -2.36
N TRP A 270 9.71 -2.77 -1.05
CA TRP A 270 8.51 -2.47 -0.25
C TRP A 270 8.24 -0.98 -0.09
N ASP A 271 9.22 -0.12 -0.39
CA ASP A 271 9.03 1.33 -0.40
C ASP A 271 8.15 1.77 -1.57
N VAL A 272 8.04 0.94 -2.61
CA VAL A 272 7.26 1.24 -3.83
C VAL A 272 5.77 1.34 -3.51
N GLY A 273 5.21 0.42 -2.74
CA GLY A 273 3.79 0.44 -2.39
C GLY A 273 3.30 -0.87 -1.81
N ALA A 274 2.01 -1.17 -2.04
CA ALA A 274 1.35 -2.39 -1.59
C ALA A 274 0.46 -2.98 -2.70
N GLY A 275 0.38 -4.30 -2.80
CA GLY A 275 -0.46 -5.00 -3.78
C GLY A 275 -1.96 -4.67 -3.71
N ALA A 276 -2.42 -4.12 -2.59
CA ALA A 276 -3.77 -3.61 -2.37
C ALA A 276 -4.14 -2.39 -3.25
N ASN A 277 -3.14 -1.67 -3.76
CA ASN A 277 -3.32 -0.47 -4.57
C ASN A 277 -2.19 -0.35 -5.60
N MET A 278 -2.33 -1.09 -6.70
CA MET A 278 -1.34 -1.09 -7.77
C MET A 278 -1.99 -1.21 -9.15
N ALA A 279 -1.33 -0.64 -10.16
CA ALA A 279 -1.69 -0.80 -11.56
C ALA A 279 -0.44 -0.98 -12.41
N PHE A 280 -0.60 -1.65 -13.54
CA PHE A 280 0.47 -1.92 -14.48
C PHE A 280 0.01 -1.65 -15.91
N ARG A 281 0.94 -1.24 -16.77
CA ARG A 281 0.72 -1.43 -18.22
C ARG A 281 0.67 -2.93 -18.50
N ARG A 282 -0.34 -3.41 -19.22
CA ARG A 282 -0.50 -4.83 -19.57
C ARG A 282 0.74 -5.39 -20.27
N LYS A 283 1.38 -4.61 -21.14
CA LYS A 283 2.63 -5.00 -21.84
C LYS A 283 3.80 -5.33 -20.90
N VAL A 284 3.74 -4.95 -19.61
CA VAL A 284 4.79 -5.32 -18.64
C VAL A 284 4.95 -6.84 -18.55
N PHE A 285 3.85 -7.60 -18.66
CA PHE A 285 3.88 -9.07 -18.59
C PHE A 285 4.65 -9.69 -19.76
N ASP A 286 4.65 -9.05 -20.93
CA ASP A 286 5.43 -9.49 -22.10
C ASP A 286 6.94 -9.21 -21.90
N HIS A 287 7.27 -8.16 -21.15
CA HIS A 287 8.66 -7.74 -20.93
C HIS A 287 9.37 -8.47 -19.80
N ILE A 288 8.65 -8.76 -18.71
CA ILE A 288 9.25 -9.31 -17.48
C ILE A 288 8.68 -10.65 -17.07
N GLY A 289 7.64 -11.13 -17.75
CA GLY A 289 6.91 -12.35 -17.39
C GLY A 289 5.85 -12.10 -16.31
N TRP A 290 5.27 -13.20 -15.84
CA TRP A 290 4.15 -13.23 -14.91
C TRP A 290 4.58 -13.02 -13.44
N PHE A 291 3.62 -12.91 -12.51
CA PHE A 291 3.92 -13.01 -11.08
C PHE A 291 4.48 -14.40 -10.78
N ASP A 292 5.51 -14.47 -9.94
CA ASP A 292 6.11 -15.73 -9.54
C ASP A 292 5.15 -16.51 -8.64
N GLU A 293 4.64 -17.64 -9.14
CA GLU A 293 3.65 -18.49 -8.46
C GLU A 293 4.17 -19.15 -7.19
N ARG A 294 5.50 -19.09 -6.94
CA ARG A 294 6.12 -19.56 -5.70
C ARG A 294 5.99 -18.55 -4.57
N LEU A 295 5.67 -17.29 -4.88
CA LEU A 295 5.54 -16.18 -3.94
C LEU A 295 4.07 -15.86 -3.60
N GLY A 296 3.87 -15.12 -2.52
CA GLY A 296 2.57 -14.61 -2.11
C GLY A 296 1.69 -15.53 -1.28
N ALA A 297 0.51 -15.02 -0.91
CA ALA A 297 -0.43 -15.72 -0.04
C ALA A 297 -0.86 -17.06 -0.67
N GLY A 298 -0.88 -18.11 0.15
CA GLY A 298 -1.09 -19.50 -0.33
C GLY A 298 0.20 -20.22 -0.78
N ALA A 299 1.33 -19.51 -0.88
CA ALA A 299 2.64 -20.06 -1.22
C ALA A 299 3.72 -19.68 -0.16
N SER A 300 4.67 -18.80 -0.48
CA SER A 300 5.70 -18.32 0.47
C SER A 300 5.13 -17.40 1.54
N GLY A 301 4.00 -16.73 1.28
CA GLY A 301 3.29 -15.87 2.22
C GLY A 301 3.07 -14.43 1.74
N CYS A 302 4.05 -13.82 1.06
CA CYS A 302 4.02 -12.41 0.63
C CYS A 302 5.10 -12.13 -0.45
N SER A 303 5.27 -10.86 -0.80
CA SER A 303 6.35 -10.27 -1.61
C SER A 303 6.33 -10.59 -3.11
N GLU A 304 5.24 -11.15 -3.62
CA GLU A 304 5.01 -11.32 -5.05
C GLU A 304 4.88 -9.99 -5.80
N ASP A 305 4.27 -8.98 -5.17
CA ASP A 305 4.18 -7.61 -5.70
C ASP A 305 5.55 -6.91 -5.73
N SER A 306 6.27 -7.02 -4.61
CA SER A 306 7.60 -6.47 -4.38
C SER A 306 8.63 -7.10 -5.32
N GLU A 307 8.55 -8.40 -5.57
CA GLU A 307 9.37 -9.09 -6.56
C GLU A 307 9.03 -8.64 -7.99
N PHE A 308 7.75 -8.41 -8.29
CA PHE A 308 7.34 -7.91 -9.59
C PHE A 308 7.91 -6.50 -9.84
N TRP A 309 7.79 -5.57 -8.89
CA TRP A 309 8.40 -4.24 -9.00
C TRP A 309 9.92 -4.28 -9.08
N TYR A 310 10.57 -5.23 -8.41
CA TYR A 310 12.01 -5.46 -8.55
C TYR A 310 12.37 -5.72 -10.02
N ARG A 311 11.65 -6.62 -10.69
CA ARG A 311 11.88 -6.95 -12.09
C ARG A 311 11.58 -5.80 -13.03
N VAL A 312 10.54 -5.01 -12.75
CA VAL A 312 10.25 -3.77 -13.49
C VAL A 312 11.46 -2.84 -13.47
N MET A 313 11.97 -2.51 -12.29
CA MET A 313 13.13 -1.62 -12.14
C MET A 313 14.43 -2.23 -12.67
N ALA A 314 14.64 -3.54 -12.49
CA ALA A 314 15.82 -4.25 -13.00
C ALA A 314 15.90 -4.23 -14.54
N LYS A 315 14.77 -4.01 -15.23
CA LYS A 315 14.72 -3.81 -16.68
C LYS A 315 14.83 -2.34 -17.11
N GLY A 316 15.00 -1.42 -16.16
CA GLY A 316 15.15 0.01 -16.41
C GLY A 316 13.82 0.77 -16.55
N TRP A 317 12.69 0.15 -16.19
CA TRP A 317 11.38 0.80 -16.18
C TRP A 317 11.09 1.45 -14.83
N ASN A 318 10.15 2.40 -14.83
CA ASN A 318 9.76 3.15 -13.64
C ASN A 318 8.57 2.50 -12.94
N CYS A 319 8.64 2.46 -11.61
CA CYS A 319 7.50 2.29 -10.71
C CYS A 319 7.20 3.64 -10.07
N ASN A 320 5.98 4.16 -10.21
CA ASN A 320 5.59 5.44 -9.62
C ASN A 320 4.69 5.23 -8.41
N TYR A 321 4.98 5.87 -7.29
CA TYR A 321 4.05 6.00 -6.17
C TYR A 321 3.32 7.33 -6.29
N TYR A 322 1.99 7.28 -6.39
CA TYR A 322 1.14 8.45 -6.53
C TYR A 322 0.15 8.54 -5.36
N PRO A 323 0.35 9.43 -4.37
CA PRO A 323 -0.44 9.44 -3.13
C PRO A 323 -1.91 9.83 -3.34
N GLN A 324 -2.23 10.52 -4.44
CA GLN A 324 -3.62 10.83 -4.80
C GLN A 324 -4.37 9.59 -5.32
N LEU A 325 -3.67 8.57 -5.80
CA LEU A 325 -4.24 7.25 -6.02
C LEU A 325 -4.35 6.57 -4.65
N PHE A 326 -5.45 6.74 -3.93
CA PHE A 326 -5.59 6.18 -2.58
C PHE A 326 -6.75 5.21 -2.43
N VAL A 327 -6.59 4.30 -1.47
CA VAL A 327 -7.62 3.34 -1.07
C VAL A 327 -7.64 3.18 0.46
N TYR A 328 -8.74 2.62 0.96
CA TYR A 328 -8.89 2.25 2.37
C TYR A 328 -8.78 0.73 2.53
N HIS A 329 -7.88 0.26 3.37
CA HIS A 329 -7.64 -1.16 3.59
C HIS A 329 -8.14 -1.61 4.96
N GLN A 330 -8.88 -2.72 5.00
CA GLN A 330 -9.31 -3.34 6.25
C GLN A 330 -8.19 -4.19 6.85
N HIS A 331 -7.61 -3.73 7.97
CA HIS A 331 -6.60 -4.50 8.67
C HIS A 331 -7.19 -5.68 9.45
N ARG A 332 -6.31 -6.62 9.78
CA ARG A 332 -6.60 -7.77 10.65
C ARG A 332 -7.20 -7.33 11.99
N ASP A 333 -8.21 -8.07 12.45
CA ASP A 333 -8.99 -7.77 13.65
C ASP A 333 -8.42 -8.33 14.95
N SER A 334 -7.39 -9.18 14.86
CA SER A 334 -6.88 -9.94 16.00
C SER A 334 -5.35 -9.98 16.01
N GLU A 335 -4.75 -9.92 17.20
CA GLU A 335 -3.28 -9.96 17.35
C GLU A 335 -2.70 -11.29 16.83
N ALA A 336 -3.46 -12.39 16.91
CA ALA A 336 -3.06 -13.68 16.37
C ALA A 336 -2.99 -13.68 14.83
N SER A 337 -3.99 -13.13 14.15
CA SER A 337 -3.99 -13.05 12.68
C SER A 337 -2.95 -12.04 12.17
N LEU A 338 -2.74 -10.93 12.88
CA LEU A 338 -1.63 -10.01 12.62
C LEU A 338 -0.27 -10.69 12.78
N LYS A 339 -0.06 -11.46 13.86
CA LYS A 339 1.18 -12.22 14.08
C LYS A 339 1.46 -13.19 12.93
N ASN A 340 0.44 -13.89 12.43
CA ASN A 340 0.55 -14.77 11.28
C ASN A 340 0.88 -14.01 9.98
N GLN A 341 0.31 -12.81 9.81
CA GLN A 341 0.62 -11.92 8.70
C GLN A 341 2.09 -11.47 8.74
N MET A 342 2.59 -11.02 9.89
CA MET A 342 3.99 -10.59 10.06
C MET A 342 4.99 -11.73 9.83
N PHE A 343 4.66 -12.94 10.29
CA PHE A 343 5.43 -14.15 9.97
C PHE A 343 5.48 -14.38 8.44
N SER A 344 4.32 -14.31 7.78
CA SER A 344 4.19 -14.54 6.34
C SER A 344 4.92 -13.48 5.51
N TYR A 345 4.96 -12.23 5.98
CA TYR A 345 5.72 -11.14 5.35
C TYR A 345 7.20 -11.46 5.33
N MET A 346 7.77 -11.86 6.47
CA MET A 346 9.20 -12.17 6.54
C MET A 346 9.57 -13.46 5.80
N ARG A 347 8.69 -14.47 5.83
CA ARG A 347 8.84 -15.69 5.02
C ARG A 347 8.83 -15.38 3.53
N GLY A 348 7.90 -14.55 3.08
CA GLY A 348 7.79 -14.07 1.70
C GLY A 348 9.02 -13.26 1.29
N HIS A 349 9.44 -12.31 2.14
CA HIS A 349 10.57 -11.43 1.88
C HIS A 349 11.88 -12.20 1.65
N VAL A 350 12.22 -13.15 2.53
CA VAL A 350 13.42 -13.99 2.35
C VAL A 350 13.32 -14.87 1.11
N SER A 351 12.15 -15.45 0.85
CA SER A 351 11.93 -16.25 -0.37
C SER A 351 12.13 -15.40 -1.63
N ALA A 352 11.63 -14.17 -1.63
CA ALA A 352 11.77 -13.23 -2.75
C ALA A 352 13.23 -12.81 -2.97
N LEU A 353 14.00 -12.52 -1.92
CA LEU A 353 15.44 -12.20 -2.06
C LEU A 353 16.21 -13.34 -2.74
N LEU A 354 15.91 -14.59 -2.38
CA LEU A 354 16.55 -15.76 -2.96
C LEU A 354 16.11 -15.98 -4.43
N VAL A 355 14.83 -15.80 -4.74
CA VAL A 355 14.31 -15.82 -6.12
C VAL A 355 14.96 -14.74 -6.98
N GLN A 356 15.04 -13.50 -6.49
CA GLN A 356 15.68 -12.39 -7.19
C GLN A 356 17.17 -12.66 -7.41
N TYR A 357 17.87 -13.19 -6.40
CA TYR A 357 19.27 -13.58 -6.55
C TYR A 357 19.45 -14.70 -7.58
N LYS A 358 18.60 -15.72 -7.57
CA LYS A 358 18.62 -16.80 -8.56
C LYS A 358 18.50 -16.25 -9.99
N ASN A 359 17.54 -15.33 -10.19
CA ASN A 359 17.19 -14.81 -11.51
C ASN A 359 18.19 -13.74 -12.02
N HIS A 360 18.74 -12.90 -11.13
CA HIS A 360 19.53 -11.73 -11.52
C HIS A 360 20.98 -11.73 -11.04
N ARG A 361 21.35 -12.62 -10.11
CA ARG A 361 22.70 -12.69 -9.48
C ARG A 361 23.14 -11.42 -8.76
N HIS A 362 22.22 -10.53 -8.44
CA HIS A 362 22.50 -9.31 -7.67
C HIS A 362 22.89 -9.65 -6.22
N LYS A 363 24.18 -9.51 -5.90
CA LYS A 363 24.77 -9.92 -4.62
C LYS A 363 24.18 -9.18 -3.41
N GLY A 364 23.65 -7.98 -3.59
CA GLY A 364 22.99 -7.24 -2.51
C GLY A 364 21.79 -7.96 -1.90
N ASN A 365 21.11 -8.83 -2.66
CA ASN A 365 20.04 -9.67 -2.10
C ASN A 365 20.58 -10.65 -1.03
N LEU A 366 21.75 -11.25 -1.28
CA LEU A 366 22.43 -12.10 -0.29
C LEU A 366 23.05 -11.29 0.83
N PHE A 367 23.61 -10.11 0.54
CA PHE A 367 24.10 -9.20 1.56
C PHE A 367 22.98 -8.83 2.55
N ARG A 368 21.80 -8.50 2.03
CA ARG A 368 20.62 -8.23 2.84
C ARG A 368 20.22 -9.41 3.71
N LEU A 369 20.17 -10.59 3.11
CA LEU A 369 19.77 -11.82 3.79
C LEU A 369 20.74 -12.22 4.90
N TYR A 370 22.05 -12.19 4.63
CA TYR A 370 23.06 -12.73 5.55
C TYR A 370 23.68 -11.70 6.49
N HIS A 371 23.57 -10.40 6.20
CA HIS A 371 24.17 -9.34 7.02
C HIS A 371 23.13 -8.38 7.58
N ILE A 372 22.28 -7.80 6.73
CA ILE A 372 21.33 -6.76 7.18
C ILE A 372 20.23 -7.34 8.09
N LEU A 373 19.53 -8.38 7.64
CA LEU A 373 18.41 -8.96 8.40
C LEU A 373 18.86 -9.55 9.75
N PRO A 374 19.96 -10.33 9.85
CA PRO A 374 20.42 -10.86 11.13
C PRO A 374 20.81 -9.76 12.11
N VAL A 375 21.53 -8.73 11.66
CA VAL A 375 21.90 -7.58 12.50
C VAL A 375 20.67 -6.80 12.94
N HIS A 376 19.69 -6.59 12.06
CA HIS A 376 18.43 -5.92 12.38
C HIS A 376 17.68 -6.65 13.49
N TYR A 377 17.46 -7.96 13.35
CA TYR A 377 16.73 -8.74 14.35
C TYR A 377 17.51 -8.89 15.66
N LEU A 378 18.84 -9.04 15.61
CA LEU A 378 19.66 -9.07 16.82
C LEU A 378 19.53 -7.76 17.60
N LYS A 379 19.61 -6.60 16.94
CA LYS A 379 19.42 -5.29 17.58
C LYS A 379 18.03 -5.16 18.22
N ARG A 380 16.97 -5.58 17.51
CA ARG A 380 15.60 -5.55 18.04
C ARG A 380 15.44 -6.47 19.25
N ILE A 381 15.93 -7.70 19.18
CA ILE A 381 15.89 -8.67 20.29
C ILE A 381 16.62 -8.12 21.52
N CYS A 382 17.84 -7.60 21.35
CA CYS A 382 18.61 -7.00 22.44
C CYS A 382 17.88 -5.80 23.07
N SER A 383 17.29 -4.92 22.24
CA SER A 383 16.51 -3.78 22.72
C SER A 383 15.26 -4.22 23.48
N ASP A 384 14.52 -5.20 22.96
CA ASP A 384 13.31 -5.73 23.61
C ASP A 384 13.64 -6.41 24.95
N ILE A 385 14.77 -7.10 25.07
CA ILE A 385 15.25 -7.70 26.32
C ILE A 385 15.68 -6.61 27.31
N LEU A 386 16.51 -5.66 26.87
CA LEU A 386 17.04 -4.57 27.72
C LEU A 386 15.92 -3.73 28.33
N HIS A 387 14.83 -3.51 27.59
CA HIS A 387 13.68 -2.74 28.05
C HIS A 387 12.51 -3.59 28.58
N LEU A 388 12.72 -4.90 28.80
CA LEU A 388 11.72 -5.84 29.34
C LEU A 388 10.39 -5.89 28.57
N ARG A 389 10.44 -5.71 27.23
CA ARG A 389 9.26 -5.67 26.35
C ARG A 389 8.86 -7.06 25.87
N LEU A 390 8.44 -7.94 26.79
CA LEU A 390 8.19 -9.36 26.50
C LEU A 390 7.18 -9.61 25.36
N ASN A 391 6.14 -8.77 25.22
CA ASN A 391 5.16 -8.91 24.15
C ASN A 391 5.75 -8.53 22.77
N THR A 392 6.53 -7.45 22.72
CA THR A 392 7.25 -7.04 21.50
C THR A 392 8.28 -8.09 21.11
N LEU A 393 9.02 -8.63 22.08
CA LEU A 393 9.99 -9.70 21.86
C LEU A 393 9.36 -10.92 21.18
N LYS A 394 8.17 -11.35 21.61
CA LYS A 394 7.44 -12.46 20.96
C LYS A 394 7.11 -12.17 19.50
N GLY A 395 6.77 -10.92 19.17
CA GLY A 395 6.56 -10.47 17.79
C GLY A 395 7.85 -10.49 16.97
N THR A 396 8.92 -9.90 17.51
CA THR A 396 10.26 -9.88 16.90
C THR A 396 10.78 -11.30 16.63
N LEU A 397 10.64 -12.23 17.57
CA LEU A 397 11.04 -13.63 17.39
C LEU A 397 10.19 -14.35 16.32
N ASN A 398 8.90 -14.03 16.24
CA ASN A 398 8.00 -14.59 15.23
C ASN A 398 8.37 -14.13 13.81
N GLU A 399 8.73 -12.86 13.64
CA GLU A 399 9.26 -12.33 12.37
C GLU A 399 10.61 -12.97 11.99
N ALA A 400 11.54 -13.08 12.95
CA ALA A 400 12.83 -13.73 12.74
C ALA A 400 12.66 -15.20 12.35
N TYR A 401 11.72 -15.92 12.99
CA TYR A 401 11.33 -17.26 12.60
C TYR A 401 10.74 -17.30 11.18
N GLY A 402 9.98 -16.27 10.79
CA GLY A 402 9.52 -16.07 9.41
C GLY A 402 10.67 -16.04 8.41
N CYS A 403 11.76 -15.32 8.73
CA CYS A 403 12.96 -15.29 7.88
C CYS A 403 13.55 -16.69 7.66
N VAL A 404 13.72 -17.47 8.74
CA VAL A 404 14.23 -18.84 8.67
C VAL A 404 13.28 -19.74 7.86
N ALA A 405 11.98 -19.63 8.10
CA ALA A 405 10.97 -20.37 7.35
C ALA A 405 10.99 -20.01 5.84
N GLY A 406 11.31 -18.77 5.49
CA GLY A 406 11.45 -18.33 4.10
C GLY A 406 12.62 -19.00 3.40
N TYR A 407 13.77 -19.06 4.09
CA TYR A 407 14.94 -19.77 3.61
C TYR A 407 14.62 -21.25 3.36
N LEU A 408 14.05 -21.94 4.36
CA LEU A 408 13.67 -23.35 4.25
C LEU A 408 12.65 -23.60 3.14
N TYR A 409 11.66 -22.71 3.00
CA TYR A 409 10.66 -22.81 1.94
C TYR A 409 11.31 -22.73 0.55
N TYR A 410 12.20 -21.77 0.33
CA TYR A 410 12.91 -21.63 -0.95
C TYR A 410 13.68 -22.90 -1.32
N PHE A 411 14.45 -23.47 -0.39
CA PHE A 411 15.21 -24.69 -0.70
C PHE A 411 14.33 -25.92 -0.92
N LYS A 412 13.20 -26.01 -0.22
CA LYS A 412 12.26 -27.12 -0.40
C LYS A 412 11.47 -27.05 -1.72
N TYR A 413 11.05 -25.85 -2.14
CA TYR A 413 10.07 -25.72 -3.23
C TYR A 413 10.52 -24.90 -4.43
N CYS A 414 11.60 -24.12 -4.32
CA CYS A 414 12.07 -23.19 -5.36
C CYS A 414 13.44 -23.56 -5.95
N ASN A 415 14.29 -24.27 -5.19
CA ASN A 415 15.66 -24.61 -5.60
C ASN A 415 15.76 -25.82 -6.55
N GLY A 416 14.69 -26.63 -6.70
CA GLY A 416 14.70 -27.88 -7.48
C GLY A 416 13.73 -27.95 -8.67
N LYS A 417 13.05 -26.86 -9.04
CA LYS A 417 12.02 -26.85 -10.11
C LYS A 417 12.52 -26.34 -11.47
N ASP A 418 13.79 -26.51 -11.81
CA ASP A 418 14.37 -26.03 -13.09
C ASP A 418 14.61 -27.16 -14.13
N ASN A 419 13.87 -28.27 -14.07
CA ASN A 419 14.04 -29.37 -15.04
C ASN A 419 12.85 -29.65 -15.95
N ASP A 420 11.78 -28.84 -15.96
CA ASP A 420 10.69 -29.00 -16.95
C ASP A 420 9.98 -27.66 -17.23
N THR A 421 10.50 -26.90 -18.21
CA THR A 421 9.73 -26.07 -19.16
C THR A 421 10.60 -25.77 -20.37
#